data_AF-A0A1Q2U4U3-F1
#
_entry.id   AF-A0A1Q2U4U3-F1
#
_cell.length_a   1.000
_cell.length_b   1.000
_cell.length_c   1.000
_cell.angle_alpha   90.00
_cell.angle_beta   90.00
_cell.angle_gamma   90.00
#
_symmetry.space_group_name_H-M   'P 1'
#
loop_
_entity.id
_entity.type
_entity.pdbx_description
1 polymer ?
#
loop_
_entity_poly.entity_id
_entity_poly.type
_entity_poly.pdbx_seq_one_letter_code
_entity_poly.pdbx_strand_id
1 'polypeptide(L)'
;GDTAVMVHPDDERYKDIIGKEVVLPLLDRKIKIIADSYVDMDFGTGVVKVTPAHDQNDYEVGKRHDLEFITVFDEKGILNDYAGEFKGMERLEAREPIVKRLQEEGFIVKIEDHKHQVGHCYRCKNVVEPYISKQWFVRKEVADKSIEKTNAGEAKFFPPHWIN
;
A
#
# COMPACT_ATOMS: atom_id res chain seq x y z
N GLY A 1 -3.65 8.03 -6.75
CA GLY A 1 -4.05 6.90 -5.89
C GLY A 1 -3.94 7.26 -4.43
N ASP A 2 -2.92 8.05 -4.08
CA ASP A 2 -2.64 8.49 -2.72
C ASP A 2 -3.85 9.21 -2.12
N THR A 3 -4.14 9.07 -0.84
CA THR A 3 -5.22 9.84 -0.18
C THR A 3 -4.78 10.48 1.13
N ALA A 4 -3.58 10.14 1.60
CA ALA A 4 -2.88 10.83 2.67
C ALA A 4 -1.36 10.63 2.51
N VAL A 5 -0.61 11.38 3.29
CA VAL A 5 0.74 11.00 3.73
C VAL A 5 0.68 10.75 5.23
N MET A 6 1.40 9.75 5.72
CA MET A 6 1.43 9.41 7.14
C MET A 6 2.82 9.57 7.74
N VAL A 7 2.85 9.99 9.00
CA VAL A 7 4.05 10.07 9.84
C VAL A 7 3.80 9.30 11.13
N HIS A 8 4.88 8.89 11.82
CA HIS A 8 4.73 8.27 13.13
C HIS A 8 4.31 9.33 14.17
N PRO A 9 3.34 9.06 15.08
CA PRO A 9 2.87 10.03 16.07
C PRO A 9 3.97 10.52 17.04
N ASP A 10 4.97 9.68 17.30
CA ASP A 10 6.10 10.00 18.18
C ASP A 10 7.29 10.65 17.45
N ASP A 11 7.18 10.90 16.14
CA ASP A 11 8.23 11.56 15.37
C ASP A 11 8.18 13.09 15.56
N GLU A 12 9.03 13.59 16.45
CA GLU A 12 9.15 15.02 16.78
C GLU A 12 9.40 15.90 15.54
N ARG A 13 9.97 15.36 14.44
CA ARG A 13 10.25 16.12 13.21
C ARG A 13 8.98 16.62 12.53
N TYR A 14 7.84 15.95 12.74
CA TYR A 14 6.60 16.15 11.96
C TYR A 14 5.36 16.48 12.80
N LYS A 15 5.49 16.64 14.12
CA LYS A 15 4.31 16.91 14.98
C LYS A 15 3.51 18.15 14.55
N ASP A 16 4.20 19.21 14.14
CA ASP A 16 3.58 20.48 13.76
C ASP A 16 2.84 20.45 12.42
N ILE A 17 2.95 19.36 11.65
CA ILE A 17 2.31 19.23 10.34
C ILE A 17 1.15 18.23 10.33
N ILE A 18 0.96 17.43 11.38
CA ILE A 18 -0.17 16.51 11.50
C ILE A 18 -1.49 17.31 11.40
N GLY A 19 -2.42 16.81 10.59
CA GLY A 19 -3.71 17.44 10.32
C GLY A 19 -3.67 18.55 9.26
N LYS A 20 -2.49 18.97 8.80
CA LYS A 20 -2.37 19.86 7.64
C LYS A 20 -2.58 19.09 6.33
N GLU A 21 -2.57 19.82 5.23
CA GLU A 21 -2.69 19.27 3.88
C GLU A 21 -1.43 19.57 3.06
N VAL A 22 -1.11 18.67 2.14
CA VAL A 22 -0.08 18.85 1.10
C VAL A 22 -0.73 18.72 -0.27
N VAL A 23 -0.11 19.34 -1.27
CA VAL A 23 -0.52 19.18 -2.67
C VAL A 23 0.17 17.95 -3.24
N LEU A 24 -0.60 17.00 -3.76
CA LEU A 24 -0.10 15.85 -4.48
C LEU A 24 0.44 16.30 -5.84
N PRO A 25 1.72 16.05 -6.16
CA PRO A 25 2.31 16.43 -7.44
C PRO A 25 1.55 15.88 -8.65
N LEU A 26 1.63 16.58 -9.78
CA LEU A 26 1.02 16.26 -11.09
C LEU A 26 -0.53 16.28 -11.14
N LEU A 27 -1.22 16.24 -10.00
CA LEU A 27 -2.68 16.17 -9.93
C LEU A 27 -3.31 17.37 -9.21
N ASP A 28 -2.50 18.25 -8.62
CA ASP A 28 -2.91 19.44 -7.85
C ASP A 28 -3.99 19.18 -6.79
N ARG A 29 -4.08 17.93 -6.31
CA ARG A 29 -5.08 17.51 -5.32
C ARG A 29 -4.49 17.60 -3.93
N LYS A 30 -5.23 18.18 -3.00
CA LYS A 30 -4.84 18.21 -1.59
C LYS A 30 -5.10 16.86 -0.92
N ILE A 31 -4.12 16.40 -0.15
CA ILE A 31 -4.23 15.20 0.70
C ILE A 31 -3.76 15.52 2.11
N LYS A 32 -4.32 14.82 3.10
CA LYS A 32 -4.05 15.08 4.51
C LYS A 32 -2.72 14.49 4.95
N ILE A 33 -2.14 15.09 5.98
CA ILE A 33 -1.05 14.52 6.76
C ILE A 33 -1.66 13.87 8.01
N ILE A 34 -1.56 12.54 8.13
CA ILE A 34 -2.11 11.76 9.25
C ILE A 34 -0.98 11.19 10.13
N ALA A 35 -1.32 10.80 11.35
CA ALA A 35 -0.40 10.11 12.25
C ALA A 35 -0.82 8.64 12.40
N ASP A 36 0.08 7.70 12.13
CA ASP A 36 -0.17 6.27 12.30
C ASP A 36 1.10 5.55 12.76
N SER A 37 0.99 4.73 13.80
CA SER A 37 2.14 4.02 14.39
C SER A 37 2.66 2.87 13.51
N TYR A 38 2.04 2.61 12.36
CA TYR A 38 2.57 1.69 11.35
C TYR A 38 3.85 2.20 10.68
N VAL A 39 4.10 3.51 10.72
CA VAL A 39 5.27 4.13 10.08
C VAL A 39 6.56 3.80 10.85
N ASP A 40 7.56 3.27 10.16
CA ASP A 40 8.93 3.20 10.66
C ASP A 40 9.61 4.57 10.53
N MET A 41 9.96 5.18 11.67
CA MET A 41 10.61 6.50 11.74
C MET A 41 12.03 6.51 11.14
N ASP A 42 12.72 5.36 11.17
CA ASP A 42 14.10 5.22 10.73
C ASP A 42 14.20 4.89 9.24
N PHE A 43 13.10 4.47 8.61
CA PHE A 43 13.06 4.15 7.20
C PHE A 43 12.82 5.40 6.33
N GLY A 44 13.74 5.65 5.39
CA GLY A 44 13.62 6.76 4.44
C GLY A 44 13.52 8.11 5.14
N THR A 45 12.44 8.85 4.90
CA THR A 45 12.19 10.15 5.55
C THR A 45 11.39 10.03 6.85
N GLY A 46 10.88 8.84 7.21
CA GLY A 46 9.83 8.69 8.23
C GLY A 46 8.46 9.22 7.80
N VAL A 47 8.26 9.49 6.50
CA VAL A 47 6.98 9.91 5.90
C VAL A 47 6.64 8.93 4.78
N VAL A 48 5.42 8.39 4.80
CA VAL A 48 4.99 7.36 3.85
C VAL A 48 3.71 7.83 3.14
N LYS A 49 3.67 7.71 1.81
CA LYS A 49 2.42 7.93 1.05
C LYS A 49 1.41 6.84 1.40
N VAL A 50 0.12 7.15 1.44
CA VAL A 50 -0.94 6.17 1.71
C VAL A 50 -1.81 5.99 0.48
N THR A 51 -1.81 4.79 -0.10
CA THR A 51 -2.53 4.38 -1.32
C THR A 51 -3.52 3.23 -1.05
N PRO A 52 -4.66 3.47 -0.39
CA PRO A 52 -5.49 2.39 0.18
C PRO A 52 -6.05 1.38 -0.84
N ALA A 53 -6.17 1.75 -2.11
CA ALA A 53 -6.69 0.85 -3.14
C ALA A 53 -5.64 -0.08 -3.78
N HIS A 54 -4.34 0.11 -3.48
CA HIS A 54 -3.23 -0.52 -4.21
C HIS A 54 -2.14 -1.14 -3.31
N ASP A 55 -2.31 -1.11 -1.99
CA ASP A 55 -1.41 -1.79 -1.04
C ASP A 55 -2.22 -2.30 0.17
N GLN A 56 -1.92 -3.49 0.67
CA GLN A 56 -2.71 -4.08 1.76
C GLN A 56 -2.49 -3.38 3.11
N ASN A 57 -1.31 -2.82 3.37
CA ASN A 57 -1.05 -2.10 4.61
C ASN A 57 -1.74 -0.74 4.56
N ASP A 58 -1.63 -0.03 3.43
CA ASP A 58 -2.33 1.23 3.20
C ASP A 58 -3.85 1.05 3.23
N TYR A 59 -4.36 -0.11 2.81
CA TYR A 59 -5.78 -0.44 2.89
C TYR A 59 -6.28 -0.44 4.35
N GLU A 60 -5.52 -1.06 5.27
CA GLU A 60 -5.86 -1.08 6.69
C GLU A 60 -5.64 0.30 7.36
N VAL A 61 -4.61 1.05 6.96
CA VAL A 61 -4.44 2.46 7.37
C VAL A 61 -5.66 3.29 6.91
N GLY A 62 -6.06 3.13 5.65
CA GLY A 62 -7.20 3.83 5.06
C GLY A 62 -8.50 3.58 5.81
N LYS A 63 -8.73 2.34 6.28
CA LYS A 63 -9.87 2.03 7.15
C LYS A 63 -9.80 2.70 8.52
N ARG A 64 -8.63 2.67 9.18
CA ARG A 64 -8.46 3.27 10.52
C ARG A 64 -8.69 4.78 10.52
N HIS A 65 -8.33 5.45 9.42
CA HIS A 65 -8.38 6.90 9.28
C HIS A 65 -9.52 7.42 8.40
N ASP A 66 -10.45 6.55 7.98
CA ASP A 66 -11.59 6.90 7.11
C ASP A 66 -11.14 7.63 5.82
N LEU A 67 -10.10 7.10 5.17
CA LEU A 67 -9.58 7.65 3.93
C LEU A 67 -10.37 7.16 2.73
N GLU A 68 -10.38 7.96 1.67
CA GLU A 68 -10.94 7.57 0.39
C GLU A 68 -10.09 6.45 -0.26
N PHE A 69 -10.77 5.55 -0.98
CA PHE A 69 -10.16 4.45 -1.72
C PHE A 69 -10.25 4.73 -3.23
N ILE A 70 -9.13 5.19 -3.81
CA ILE A 70 -9.06 5.60 -5.23
C ILE A 70 -8.33 4.55 -6.06
N THR A 71 -9.08 3.77 -6.83
CA THR A 71 -8.54 2.83 -7.83
C THR A 71 -8.13 3.59 -9.11
N VAL A 72 -6.84 3.53 -9.51
CA VAL A 72 -6.30 4.35 -10.61
C VAL A 72 -6.12 3.63 -11.94
N PHE A 73 -6.36 2.32 -11.99
CA PHE A 73 -6.35 1.52 -13.22
C PHE A 73 -7.50 0.51 -13.24
N ASP A 74 -7.80 -0.02 -14.42
CA ASP A 74 -8.77 -1.09 -14.59
C ASP A 74 -8.16 -2.50 -14.38
N GLU A 75 -8.95 -3.56 -14.56
CA GLU A 75 -8.51 -4.95 -14.39
C GLU A 75 -7.41 -5.38 -15.39
N LYS A 76 -7.16 -4.59 -16.44
CA LYS A 76 -6.07 -4.81 -17.41
C LYS A 76 -4.82 -4.01 -17.07
N GLY A 77 -4.84 -3.22 -15.99
CA GLY A 77 -3.73 -2.36 -15.60
C GLY A 77 -3.64 -1.08 -16.43
N ILE A 78 -4.74 -0.65 -17.08
CA ILE A 78 -4.77 0.60 -17.86
C ILE A 78 -5.22 1.75 -16.96
N LEU A 79 -4.43 2.82 -16.91
CA LEU A 79 -4.68 3.99 -16.09
C LEU A 79 -5.96 4.72 -16.50
N ASN A 80 -6.76 5.15 -15.51
CA ASN A 80 -8.05 5.80 -15.70
C ASN A 80 -7.97 7.33 -15.48
N ASP A 81 -9.13 8.00 -15.36
CA ASP A 81 -9.22 9.45 -15.18
C ASP A 81 -8.50 10.01 -13.95
N TYR A 82 -8.23 9.19 -12.93
CA TYR A 82 -7.47 9.60 -11.75
C TYR A 82 -5.97 9.77 -12.02
N ALA A 83 -5.49 9.36 -13.20
CA ALA A 83 -4.09 9.47 -13.59
C ALA A 83 -3.75 10.74 -14.41
N GLY A 84 -4.70 11.66 -14.60
CA GLY A 84 -4.45 12.91 -15.31
C GLY A 84 -3.93 12.69 -16.73
N GLU A 85 -2.80 13.32 -17.06
CA GLU A 85 -2.18 13.21 -18.40
C GLU A 85 -1.71 11.79 -18.76
N PHE A 86 -1.57 10.89 -17.79
CA PHE A 86 -1.14 9.50 -18.00
C PHE A 86 -2.32 8.53 -18.25
N LYS A 87 -3.55 9.04 -18.33
CA LYS A 87 -4.74 8.24 -18.63
C LYS A 87 -4.54 7.43 -19.92
N GLY A 88 -4.93 6.16 -19.89
CA GLY A 88 -4.87 5.25 -21.03
C GLY A 88 -3.54 4.51 -21.20
N MET A 89 -2.51 4.87 -20.43
CA MET A 89 -1.25 4.12 -20.41
C MET A 89 -1.37 2.84 -19.59
N GLU A 90 -0.59 1.82 -19.96
CA GLU A 90 -0.38 0.64 -19.13
C GLU A 90 0.46 1.04 -17.89
N ARG A 91 0.10 0.55 -16.70
CA ARG A 91 0.61 1.04 -15.40
C ARG A 91 2.13 0.92 -15.22
N LEU A 92 2.79 -0.09 -15.80
CA LEU A 92 4.24 -0.27 -15.73
C LEU A 92 4.92 0.64 -16.75
N GLU A 93 4.35 0.74 -17.95
CA GLU A 93 4.82 1.68 -18.99
C GLU A 93 4.69 3.15 -18.54
N ALA A 94 3.70 3.47 -17.71
CA ALA A 94 3.48 4.81 -17.18
C ALA A 94 4.54 5.26 -16.15
N ARG A 95 5.29 4.33 -15.54
CA ARG A 95 6.25 4.66 -14.47
C ARG A 95 7.35 5.61 -14.95
N GLU A 96 7.95 5.33 -16.10
CA GLU A 96 9.04 6.16 -16.65
C GLU A 96 8.58 7.58 -17.00
N PRO A 97 7.47 7.79 -17.75
CA PRO A 97 6.91 9.12 -17.99
C PRO A 97 6.57 9.89 -16.71
N ILE A 98 5.97 9.23 -15.72
CA ILE A 98 5.62 9.87 -14.43
C ILE A 98 6.89 10.34 -13.71
N VAL A 99 7.90 9.48 -13.62
CA VAL A 99 9.19 9.83 -12.99
C VAL A 99 9.83 11.01 -13.73
N LYS A 100 9.87 10.97 -15.06
CA LYS A 100 10.41 12.06 -15.88
C LYS A 100 9.69 13.38 -15.60
N ARG A 101 8.36 13.37 -15.56
CA ARG A 101 7.56 14.56 -15.28
C ARG A 101 7.82 15.13 -13.89
N LEU A 102 7.90 14.27 -12.86
CA LEU A 102 8.26 14.66 -11.50
C LEU A 102 9.68 15.27 -11.43
N GLN A 103 10.64 14.76 -12.21
CA GLN A 103 11.99 15.33 -12.30
C GLN A 103 11.97 16.72 -12.96
N GLU A 104 11.23 16.88 -14.06
CA GLU A 104 11.10 18.15 -14.78
C GLU A 104 10.49 19.25 -13.91
N GLU A 105 9.55 18.91 -13.02
CA GLU A 105 8.94 19.84 -12.05
C GLU A 105 9.76 20.01 -10.76
N GLY A 106 10.88 19.30 -10.61
CA GLY A 106 11.77 19.42 -9.45
C GLY A 106 11.23 18.75 -8.18
N PHE A 107 10.29 17.81 -8.28
CA PHE A 107 9.72 17.08 -7.14
C PHE A 107 10.55 15.87 -6.69
N ILE A 108 11.54 15.43 -7.49
CA ILE A 108 12.41 14.30 -7.14
C ILE A 108 13.72 14.80 -6.54
N VAL A 109 13.95 14.44 -5.28
CA VAL A 109 15.18 14.77 -4.53
C VAL A 109 16.29 13.76 -4.82
N LYS A 110 15.97 12.47 -4.93
CA LYS A 110 16.92 11.37 -5.10
C LYS A 110 16.26 10.16 -5.77
N ILE A 111 17.02 9.44 -6.58
CA ILE A 111 16.67 8.11 -7.11
C ILE A 111 17.79 7.16 -6.71
N GLU A 112 17.44 6.00 -6.15
CA GLU A 112 18.41 4.98 -5.74
C GLU A 112 17.89 3.56 -5.97
N ASP A 113 18.82 2.63 -6.18
CA ASP A 113 18.49 1.21 -6.30
C ASP A 113 18.04 0.65 -4.95
N HIS A 114 16.84 0.06 -4.94
CA HIS A 114 16.25 -0.48 -3.72
C HIS A 114 15.80 -1.93 -3.93
N LYS A 115 16.50 -2.86 -3.29
CA LYS A 115 16.13 -4.27 -3.28
C LYS A 115 15.01 -4.50 -2.28
N HIS A 116 13.84 -4.88 -2.78
CA HIS A 116 12.65 -5.14 -1.98
C HIS A 116 12.00 -6.46 -2.38
N GLN A 117 10.98 -6.87 -1.62
CA GLN A 117 10.18 -8.06 -1.91
C GLN A 117 9.01 -7.69 -2.82
N VAL A 118 8.82 -8.48 -3.88
CA VAL A 118 7.73 -8.31 -4.85
C VAL A 118 6.94 -9.61 -4.92
N GLY A 119 5.61 -9.51 -4.77
CA GLY A 119 4.71 -10.65 -4.90
C GLY A 119 4.60 -11.10 -6.36
N HIS A 120 4.73 -12.40 -6.60
CA HIS A 120 4.59 -12.98 -7.95
C HIS A 120 3.54 -14.09 -7.95
N CYS A 121 2.77 -14.18 -9.03
CA CYS A 121 1.80 -15.24 -9.24
C CYS A 121 2.53 -16.59 -9.25
N TYR A 122 2.11 -17.52 -8.38
CA TYR A 122 2.78 -18.81 -8.26
C TYR A 122 2.79 -19.63 -9.56
N ARG A 123 1.82 -19.39 -10.46
CA ARG A 123 1.66 -20.09 -11.75
C ARG A 123 2.43 -19.43 -12.88
N CYS A 124 2.06 -18.22 -13.27
CA CYS A 124 2.62 -17.53 -14.44
C CYS A 124 3.84 -16.67 -14.13
N LYS A 125 4.18 -16.49 -12.84
CA LYS A 125 5.30 -15.68 -12.36
C LYS A 125 5.22 -14.19 -12.69
N ASN A 126 4.08 -13.69 -13.19
CA ASN A 126 3.85 -12.25 -13.29
C ASN A 126 3.77 -11.61 -11.91
N VAL A 127 4.18 -10.34 -11.82
CA VAL A 127 4.01 -9.53 -10.60
C VAL A 127 2.53 -9.41 -10.27
N VAL A 128 2.18 -9.62 -9.00
CA VAL A 128 0.82 -9.48 -8.48
C VAL A 128 0.52 -8.02 -8.21
N GLU A 129 -0.63 -7.56 -8.67
CA GLU A 129 -1.14 -6.23 -8.40
C GLU A 129 -2.24 -6.29 -7.32
N PRO A 130 -2.12 -5.58 -6.20
CA PRO A 130 -3.23 -5.40 -5.28
C PRO A 130 -4.36 -4.60 -5.97
N TYR A 131 -5.57 -5.14 -5.93
CA TYR A 131 -6.73 -4.53 -6.59
C TYR A 131 -8.01 -4.80 -5.80
N ILE A 132 -8.76 -3.74 -5.48
CA ILE A 132 -10.03 -3.88 -4.76
C ILE A 132 -11.09 -4.44 -5.71
N SER A 133 -11.61 -5.61 -5.37
CA SER A 133 -12.71 -6.25 -6.09
C SER A 133 -13.68 -6.92 -5.12
N LYS A 134 -14.92 -7.13 -5.58
CA LYS A 134 -15.89 -7.93 -4.82
C LYS A 134 -15.49 -9.39 -4.91
N GLN A 135 -15.24 -10.00 -3.76
CA GLN A 135 -14.81 -11.38 -3.64
C GLN A 135 -15.61 -12.11 -2.56
N TRP A 136 -15.55 -13.43 -2.59
CA TRP A 136 -16.12 -14.30 -1.56
C TRP A 136 -15.06 -14.62 -0.52
N PHE A 137 -15.35 -14.36 0.75
CA PHE A 137 -14.45 -14.62 1.87
C PHE A 137 -15.08 -15.61 2.85
N VAL A 138 -14.24 -16.47 3.43
CA VAL A 138 -14.62 -17.33 4.56
C VAL A 138 -14.19 -16.62 5.84
N ARG A 139 -15.09 -16.54 6.84
CA ARG A 139 -14.77 -15.88 8.11
C ARG A 139 -13.78 -16.72 8.93
N LYS A 140 -12.92 -16.04 9.70
CA LYS A 140 -11.81 -16.68 10.44
C LYS A 140 -12.28 -17.73 11.46
N GLU A 141 -13.49 -17.58 12.00
CA GLU A 141 -14.05 -18.41 13.07
C GLU A 141 -14.24 -19.88 12.63
N VAL A 142 -14.24 -20.15 11.32
CA VAL A 142 -14.24 -21.51 10.78
C VAL A 142 -12.97 -22.29 11.20
N ALA A 143 -11.87 -21.59 11.47
CA ALA A 143 -10.61 -22.21 11.90
C ALA A 143 -10.56 -22.54 13.41
N ASP A 144 -11.40 -21.91 14.25
CA ASP A 144 -11.28 -21.93 15.71
C ASP A 144 -11.25 -23.36 16.28
N LYS A 145 -12.18 -24.22 15.85
CA LYS A 145 -12.25 -25.62 16.31
C LYS A 145 -11.03 -26.45 15.89
N SER A 146 -10.47 -26.18 14.71
CA SER A 146 -9.29 -26.89 14.22
C SER A 146 -8.05 -26.48 15.01
N ILE A 147 -7.93 -25.18 15.33
CA ILE A 147 -6.86 -24.64 16.17
C ILE A 147 -6.95 -25.24 17.58
N GLU A 148 -8.13 -25.22 18.20
CA GLU A 148 -8.37 -25.77 19.54
C GLU A 148 -7.97 -27.25 19.63
N LYS A 149 -8.46 -28.09 18.69
CA LYS A 149 -8.14 -29.53 18.64
C LYS A 149 -6.65 -29.80 18.40
N THR A 150 -6.02 -29.00 17.55
CA THR A 150 -4.58 -29.11 17.28
C THR A 150 -3.77 -28.80 18.53
N ASN A 151 -4.11 -27.72 19.24
CA ASN A 151 -3.48 -27.35 20.52
C ASN A 151 -3.75 -28.37 21.64
N ALA A 152 -4.90 -29.05 21.60
CA ALA A 152 -5.22 -30.16 22.49
C ALA A 152 -4.44 -31.47 22.16
N GLY A 153 -3.64 -31.48 21.10
CA GLY A 153 -2.84 -32.64 20.69
C GLY A 153 -3.64 -33.72 19.94
N GLU A 154 -4.85 -33.40 19.46
CA GLU A 154 -5.64 -34.30 18.62
C GLU A 154 -5.02 -34.46 17.21
N ALA A 155 -4.21 -33.49 16.77
CA ALA A 155 -3.40 -33.57 15.56
C ALA A 155 -1.92 -33.72 15.90
N LYS A 156 -1.22 -34.65 15.23
CA LYS A 156 0.21 -34.90 15.43
C LYS A 156 1.00 -34.57 14.17
N PHE A 157 1.98 -33.70 14.32
CA PHE A 157 2.88 -33.28 13.24
C PHE A 157 4.23 -33.98 13.35
N PHE A 158 4.78 -34.36 12.20
CA PHE A 158 6.10 -34.95 12.10
C PHE A 158 6.89 -34.27 10.99
N PRO A 159 7.95 -33.49 11.32
CA PRO A 159 8.46 -33.16 12.66
C PRO A 159 7.52 -32.30 13.56
N PRO A 160 7.71 -32.28 14.90
CA PRO A 160 6.85 -31.54 15.82
C PRO A 160 6.82 -30.02 15.63
N HIS A 161 7.91 -29.41 15.14
CA HIS A 161 8.01 -27.95 14.97
C HIS A 161 7.08 -27.38 13.88
N TRP A 162 6.39 -28.24 13.11
CA TRP A 162 5.41 -27.81 12.11
C TRP A 162 4.08 -27.36 12.71
N ILE A 163 3.88 -27.52 14.02
CA ILE A 163 2.64 -27.11 14.71
C ILE A 163 2.50 -25.58 14.91
N ASN A 164 3.59 -24.81 14.70
CA ASN A 164 3.73 -23.35 14.96
C ASN A 164 2.42 -22.53 14.92
#